data_AF-A0A2A3F5D0-F1
#
_entry.id   AF-A0A2A3F5D0-F1
#
_cell.length_a   1.000
_cell.length_b   1.000
_cell.length_c   1.000
_cell.angle_alpha   90.00
_cell.angle_beta   90.00
_cell.angle_gamma   90.00
#
_symmetry.space_group_name_H-M   'P 1'
#
loop_
_entity.id
_entity.type
_entity.pdbx_description
1 polymer ?
#
loop_
_entity_poly.entity_id
_entity_poly.type
_entity_poly.pdbx_seq_one_letter_code
_entity_poly.pdbx_strand_id
1 'polypeptide(L)'
;MDAHIVLPTIDGQSFASLRRRATPRAERYALGKRLRKQAPRSALGEWRAPDDRPDVVDQIGVSHQGRVESLIPVRVGRMAASPYGFLRGTAIVMAQDLAGLPATGIRPVICGDAHLGNFGFYASPERDLVLDLNDFDEAHPGGWEWDLRRLTASIWVAGRQNSATEGQCESAVQSCVATYREHVRWLAEQPLLARSFERLDLDRLHATASDESLRHEITRAAERARRRVSDRALPRFTEQGETGRRIVEEPPLITRVSEAEAEHLAAGLDEYLTTLPSHWARLLSGYTVVDVAHKVVGVGSVGLRAYVVLCEGSSADDVVFLQLKQARRSVVARFVHGESAWHDHQGRRVVEYQQALQTVSDPLLGWTTVEGRQYYVRQFRNMKGAVPIDNLSAAALTDYAGICGRLLAKGHARTSGASMIGGYVGKSDTLDVALSRFAHAYADQTERDHATLVDAVKRGKLPCEPPT
;
A
#
# COMPACT_ATOMS: atom_id res chain seq x y z
N MET A 1 -2.99 -24.72 -15.76
CA MET A 1 -2.35 -23.61 -15.03
C MET A 1 -0.95 -23.45 -15.57
N ASP A 2 -0.77 -22.67 -16.63
CA ASP A 2 0.58 -22.29 -17.06
C ASP A 2 1.15 -21.39 -15.97
N ALA A 3 2.17 -21.88 -15.28
CA ALA A 3 2.83 -21.18 -14.20
C ALA A 3 3.25 -19.78 -14.65
N HIS A 4 3.09 -18.77 -13.78
CA HIS A 4 3.59 -17.43 -14.04
C HIS A 4 5.02 -17.48 -14.56
N ILE A 5 5.20 -17.12 -15.82
CA ILE A 5 6.52 -17.11 -16.46
C ILE A 5 7.41 -16.16 -15.65
N VAL A 6 8.41 -16.72 -14.98
CA VAL A 6 9.49 -15.96 -14.36
C VAL A 6 10.50 -15.73 -15.47
N LEU A 7 10.64 -14.50 -15.95
CA LEU A 7 11.82 -14.19 -16.75
C LEU A 7 13.03 -14.37 -15.83
N PRO A 8 14.07 -15.11 -16.25
CA PRO A 8 15.36 -15.07 -15.56
C PRO A 8 15.69 -13.60 -15.36
N THR A 9 15.96 -13.19 -14.13
CA THR A 9 16.40 -11.82 -13.85
C THR A 9 17.54 -11.55 -14.80
N ILE A 10 17.35 -10.55 -15.68
CA ILE A 10 18.34 -10.21 -16.69
C ILE A 10 19.51 -9.63 -15.94
N ASP A 11 20.42 -10.57 -15.69
CA ASP A 11 21.61 -10.45 -14.90
C ASP A 11 21.39 -9.92 -13.47
N GLY A 12 20.71 -10.72 -12.63
CA GLY A 12 20.65 -10.47 -11.18
C GLY A 12 22.03 -10.30 -10.53
N GLN A 13 23.10 -10.80 -11.17
CA GLN A 13 24.49 -10.61 -10.73
C GLN A 13 25.08 -9.25 -11.15
N SER A 14 24.55 -8.57 -12.18
CA SER A 14 25.06 -7.27 -12.64
C SER A 14 24.80 -6.14 -11.64
N PHE A 15 23.71 -6.21 -10.88
CA PHE A 15 23.42 -5.26 -9.79
C PHE A 15 24.07 -5.64 -8.45
N ALA A 16 24.80 -6.77 -8.41
CA ALA A 16 25.56 -7.20 -7.24
C ALA A 16 27.04 -6.77 -7.27
N SER A 17 27.49 -6.06 -8.32
CA SER A 17 28.89 -5.66 -8.43
C SER A 17 29.10 -4.34 -9.20
N LEU A 18 29.82 -3.40 -8.58
CA LEU A 18 30.31 -2.19 -9.25
C LEU A 18 31.35 -2.47 -10.37
N ARG A 19 31.88 -3.70 -10.44
CA ARG A 19 32.87 -4.12 -11.44
C ARG A 19 32.25 -4.68 -12.71
N ARG A 20 30.93 -4.95 -12.70
CA ARG A 20 30.21 -5.52 -13.83
C ARG A 20 29.31 -4.47 -14.45
N ARG A 21 29.26 -4.45 -15.78
CA ARG A 21 28.36 -3.56 -16.50
C ARG A 21 26.97 -4.19 -16.54
N ALA A 22 25.96 -3.47 -16.06
CA ALA A 22 24.57 -3.87 -16.24
C ALA A 22 24.16 -3.82 -17.72
N THR A 23 23.18 -4.65 -18.09
CA THR A 23 22.60 -4.68 -19.44
C THR A 23 22.26 -3.27 -19.93
N PRO A 24 22.63 -2.85 -21.15
CA PRO A 24 22.34 -1.51 -21.65
C PRO A 24 20.84 -1.18 -21.67
N ARG A 25 20.50 0.10 -21.47
CA ARG A 25 19.11 0.59 -21.48
C ARG A 25 18.37 0.22 -22.77
N ALA A 26 19.00 0.42 -23.92
CA ALA A 26 18.40 0.17 -25.23
C ALA A 26 17.99 -1.31 -25.39
N GLU A 27 18.81 -2.24 -24.89
CA GLU A 27 18.54 -3.67 -24.94
C GLU A 27 17.35 -4.05 -24.04
N ARG A 28 17.28 -3.50 -22.81
CA ARG A 28 16.12 -3.68 -21.93
C ARG A 28 14.83 -3.13 -22.55
N TYR A 29 14.89 -1.98 -23.21
CA TYR A 29 13.76 -1.42 -23.96
C TYR A 29 13.32 -2.34 -25.10
N ALA A 30 14.27 -2.86 -25.88
CA ALA A 30 13.99 -3.78 -26.97
C ALA A 30 13.35 -5.08 -26.46
N LEU A 31 13.80 -5.59 -25.30
CA LEU A 31 13.16 -6.74 -24.68
C LEU A 31 11.71 -6.45 -24.27
N GLY A 32 11.46 -5.35 -23.57
CA GLY A 32 10.10 -4.93 -23.22
C GLY A 32 9.18 -4.90 -24.44
N LYS A 33 9.67 -4.39 -25.57
CA LYS A 33 8.94 -4.39 -26.84
C LYS A 33 8.67 -5.81 -27.38
N ARG A 34 9.61 -6.75 -27.24
CA ARG A 34 9.44 -8.15 -27.68
C ARG A 34 8.40 -8.90 -26.85
N LEU A 35 8.25 -8.59 -25.56
CA LEU A 35 7.27 -9.24 -24.67
C LEU A 35 5.82 -9.04 -25.14
N ARG A 36 5.54 -8.03 -25.97
CA ARG A 36 4.22 -7.85 -26.62
C ARG A 36 3.78 -9.01 -27.50
N LYS A 37 4.72 -9.83 -27.98
CA LYS A 37 4.40 -11.05 -28.75
C LYS A 37 3.86 -12.17 -27.85
N GLN A 38 4.28 -12.21 -26.58
CA GLN A 38 3.85 -13.21 -25.60
C GLN A 38 2.61 -12.74 -24.84
N ALA A 39 2.63 -11.48 -24.38
CA ALA A 39 1.50 -10.82 -23.75
C ALA A 39 1.15 -9.56 -24.55
N PRO A 40 0.21 -9.62 -25.51
CA PRO A 40 -0.24 -8.42 -26.21
C PRO A 40 -0.85 -7.42 -25.23
N ARG A 41 -0.62 -6.12 -25.44
CA ARG A 41 -1.18 -5.07 -24.56
C ARG A 41 -2.70 -5.13 -24.46
N SER A 42 -3.38 -5.49 -25.55
CA SER A 42 -4.84 -5.66 -25.57
C SER A 42 -5.31 -6.79 -24.65
N ALA A 43 -4.55 -7.88 -24.53
CA ALA A 43 -4.87 -9.01 -23.66
C ALA A 43 -4.77 -8.64 -22.16
N LEU A 44 -4.10 -7.53 -21.82
CA LEU A 44 -4.12 -7.04 -20.43
C LEU A 44 -5.49 -6.51 -19.99
N GLY A 45 -6.36 -6.23 -20.97
CA GLY A 45 -7.71 -5.72 -20.76
C GLY A 45 -8.79 -6.78 -20.55
N GLU A 46 -8.43 -8.06 -20.67
CA GLU A 46 -9.38 -9.16 -20.60
C GLU A 46 -9.55 -9.65 -19.16
N TRP A 47 -10.79 -9.72 -18.71
CA TRP A 47 -11.17 -10.34 -17.45
C TRP A 47 -12.40 -11.22 -17.65
N ARG A 48 -12.28 -12.46 -17.22
CA ARG A 48 -13.38 -13.40 -17.02
C ARG A 48 -13.02 -14.25 -15.81
N ALA A 49 -13.91 -14.31 -14.82
CA ALA A 49 -13.74 -15.22 -13.69
C ALA A 49 -13.65 -16.67 -14.21
N PRO A 50 -12.61 -17.43 -13.84
CA PRO A 50 -12.50 -18.84 -14.24
C PRO A 50 -13.59 -19.68 -13.56
N ASP A 51 -14.00 -20.78 -14.20
CA ASP A 51 -15.11 -21.61 -13.71
C ASP A 51 -14.77 -22.29 -12.36
N ASP A 52 -13.48 -22.49 -12.07
CA ASP A 52 -12.94 -23.03 -10.81
C ASP A 52 -12.46 -21.94 -9.83
N ARG A 53 -12.88 -20.68 -10.03
CA ARG A 53 -12.52 -19.56 -9.14
C ARG A 53 -12.93 -19.89 -7.69
N PRO A 54 -12.01 -19.82 -6.71
CA PRO A 54 -12.33 -20.09 -5.32
C PRO A 54 -13.41 -19.15 -4.77
N ASP A 55 -14.27 -19.67 -3.91
CA ASP A 55 -15.34 -18.90 -3.26
C ASP A 55 -14.76 -17.71 -2.46
N VAL A 56 -15.40 -16.55 -2.58
CA VAL A 56 -14.94 -15.31 -1.97
C VAL A 56 -15.03 -15.37 -0.44
N VAL A 57 -16.09 -15.98 0.11
CA VAL A 57 -16.27 -16.13 1.56
C VAL A 57 -15.20 -17.04 2.14
N ASP A 58 -14.86 -18.13 1.43
CA ASP A 58 -13.76 -19.02 1.82
C ASP A 58 -12.41 -18.30 1.81
N GLN A 59 -12.13 -17.50 0.78
CA GLN A 59 -10.91 -16.69 0.72
C GLN A 59 -10.83 -15.64 1.84
N ILE A 60 -11.96 -15.02 2.19
CA ILE A 60 -12.06 -14.12 3.35
C ILE A 60 -11.80 -14.91 4.64
N GLY A 61 -12.33 -16.13 4.77
CA GLY A 61 -12.06 -17.06 5.86
C GLY A 61 -10.57 -17.36 6.03
N VAL A 62 -9.86 -17.65 4.95
CA VAL A 62 -8.39 -17.81 4.96
C VAL A 62 -7.70 -16.54 5.47
N SER A 63 -8.15 -15.35 5.05
CA SER A 63 -7.60 -14.09 5.54
C SER A 63 -7.85 -13.85 7.05
N HIS A 64 -8.92 -14.42 7.61
CA HIS A 64 -9.22 -14.31 9.05
C HIS A 64 -8.33 -15.17 9.93
N GLN A 65 -7.71 -16.22 9.41
CA GLN A 65 -6.82 -17.10 10.19
C GLN A 65 -5.70 -16.28 10.86
N GLY A 66 -5.56 -16.43 12.18
CA GLY A 66 -4.55 -15.75 13.01
C GLY A 66 -4.90 -14.31 13.44
N ARG A 67 -6.06 -13.77 13.02
CA ARG A 67 -6.55 -12.47 13.48
C ARG A 67 -7.13 -12.56 14.89
N VAL A 68 -7.22 -11.41 15.57
CA VAL A 68 -7.94 -11.24 16.83
C VAL A 68 -9.44 -11.44 16.55
N GLU A 69 -10.01 -12.48 17.15
CA GLU A 69 -11.37 -12.96 16.84
C GLU A 69 -12.45 -11.90 17.08
N SER A 70 -12.36 -11.17 18.18
CA SER A 70 -13.30 -10.09 18.53
C SER A 70 -13.34 -8.93 17.54
N LEU A 71 -12.33 -8.81 16.66
CA LEU A 71 -12.25 -7.75 15.65
C LEU A 71 -12.65 -8.22 14.24
N ILE A 72 -12.93 -9.52 14.07
CA ILE A 72 -13.46 -10.05 12.80
C ILE A 72 -14.79 -9.37 12.42
N PRO A 73 -15.76 -9.18 13.34
CA PRO A 73 -17.02 -8.52 13.01
C PRO A 73 -16.83 -7.07 12.50
N VAL A 74 -15.92 -6.31 13.13
CA VAL A 74 -15.55 -4.95 12.70
C VAL A 74 -14.98 -4.96 11.28
N ARG A 75 -14.11 -5.93 10.96
CA ARG A 75 -13.52 -6.08 9.62
C ARG A 75 -14.61 -6.35 8.58
N VAL A 76 -15.49 -7.29 8.87
CA VAL A 76 -16.60 -7.67 7.97
C VAL A 76 -17.54 -6.49 7.77
N GLY A 77 -17.87 -5.74 8.82
CA GLY A 77 -18.66 -4.51 8.74
C GLY A 77 -18.07 -3.47 7.80
N ARG A 78 -16.77 -3.19 7.94
CA ARG A 78 -16.06 -2.23 7.06
C ARG A 78 -15.99 -2.70 5.59
N MET A 79 -15.88 -4.01 5.35
CA MET A 79 -15.91 -4.56 3.99
C MET A 79 -17.33 -4.59 3.41
N ALA A 80 -18.35 -4.85 4.23
CA ALA A 80 -19.75 -4.90 3.81
C ALA A 80 -20.33 -3.49 3.54
N ALA A 81 -19.75 -2.44 4.12
CA ALA A 81 -20.23 -1.07 3.98
C ALA A 81 -20.30 -0.56 2.52
N SER A 82 -19.36 -0.97 1.65
CA SER A 82 -19.40 -0.61 0.23
C SER A 82 -18.51 -1.51 -0.64
N PRO A 83 -18.75 -1.58 -1.97
CA PRO A 83 -17.86 -2.30 -2.90
C PRO A 83 -16.40 -1.80 -2.85
N TYR A 84 -16.19 -0.50 -2.64
CA TYR A 84 -14.84 0.06 -2.48
C TYR A 84 -14.20 -0.39 -1.15
N GLY A 85 -14.98 -0.41 -0.06
CA GLY A 85 -14.55 -0.98 1.22
C GLY A 85 -14.18 -2.45 1.12
N PHE A 86 -14.98 -3.24 0.39
CA PHE A 86 -14.69 -4.62 0.05
C PHE A 86 -13.36 -4.76 -0.69
N LEU A 87 -13.18 -4.05 -1.81
CA LEU A 87 -11.96 -4.11 -2.62
C LEU A 87 -10.70 -3.86 -1.79
N ARG A 88 -10.73 -2.85 -0.91
CA ARG A 88 -9.64 -2.50 0.01
C ARG A 88 -9.40 -3.55 1.10
N GLY A 89 -10.43 -4.30 1.48
CA GLY A 89 -10.34 -5.34 2.51
C GLY A 89 -9.89 -6.69 2.00
N THR A 90 -9.92 -6.93 0.68
CA THR A 90 -9.80 -8.25 0.06
C THR A 90 -8.68 -8.35 -0.99
N ALA A 91 -7.49 -7.80 -0.69
CA ALA A 91 -6.30 -7.96 -1.56
C ALA A 91 -6.02 -9.42 -1.95
N ILE A 92 -6.32 -10.37 -1.06
CA ILE A 92 -6.20 -11.82 -1.31
C ILE A 92 -7.05 -12.31 -2.51
N VAL A 93 -8.26 -11.77 -2.69
CA VAL A 93 -9.19 -12.17 -3.76
C VAL A 93 -8.63 -11.74 -5.10
N MET A 94 -8.23 -10.47 -5.22
CA MET A 94 -7.66 -9.98 -6.46
C MET A 94 -6.30 -10.59 -6.76
N ALA A 95 -5.46 -10.87 -5.76
CA ALA A 95 -4.22 -11.60 -5.99
C ALA A 95 -4.47 -13.00 -6.58
N GLN A 96 -5.51 -13.72 -6.13
CA GLN A 96 -5.94 -14.99 -6.71
C GLN A 96 -6.38 -14.85 -8.16
N ASP A 97 -7.20 -13.84 -8.44
CA ASP A 97 -7.76 -13.59 -9.76
C ASP A 97 -6.69 -13.19 -10.78
N LEU A 98 -5.77 -12.32 -10.37
CA LEU A 98 -4.67 -11.84 -11.22
C LEU A 98 -3.62 -12.92 -11.49
N ALA A 99 -3.55 -13.96 -10.66
CA ALA A 99 -2.57 -15.02 -10.82
C ALA A 99 -2.77 -15.86 -12.09
N GLY A 100 -4.00 -15.95 -12.59
CA GLY A 100 -4.30 -16.68 -13.83
C GLY A 100 -4.10 -15.86 -15.11
N LEU A 101 -3.88 -14.55 -15.01
CA LEU A 101 -3.95 -13.65 -16.16
C LEU A 101 -2.64 -13.55 -16.95
N PRO A 102 -2.71 -13.16 -18.24
CA PRO A 102 -1.53 -12.86 -19.03
C PRO A 102 -0.60 -11.87 -18.30
N ALA A 103 0.68 -12.19 -18.29
CA ALA A 103 1.73 -11.42 -17.63
C ALA A 103 2.98 -11.35 -18.51
N THR A 104 3.68 -10.22 -18.46
CA THR A 104 4.92 -10.02 -19.20
C THR A 104 6.11 -10.72 -18.57
N GLY A 105 5.99 -11.14 -17.31
CA GLY A 105 7.09 -11.68 -16.52
C GLY A 105 8.08 -10.62 -16.01
N ILE A 106 7.81 -9.33 -16.22
CA ILE A 106 8.60 -8.24 -15.62
C ILE A 106 8.17 -8.09 -14.15
N ARG A 107 9.10 -8.35 -13.22
CA ARG A 107 8.81 -8.40 -11.77
C ARG A 107 9.59 -7.34 -10.98
N PRO A 108 9.20 -6.06 -11.01
CA PRO A 108 9.66 -5.10 -10.00
C PRO A 108 9.16 -5.51 -8.62
N VAL A 109 9.60 -4.80 -7.58
CA VAL A 109 8.83 -4.78 -6.34
C VAL A 109 7.54 -4.01 -6.65
N ILE A 110 6.41 -4.64 -6.35
CA ILE A 110 5.07 -4.05 -6.42
C ILE A 110 4.56 -3.77 -5.00
N CYS A 111 3.63 -2.83 -4.87
CA CYS A 111 2.90 -2.56 -3.64
C CYS A 111 2.03 -3.76 -3.22
N GLY A 112 1.46 -4.48 -4.19
CA GLY A 112 0.57 -5.63 -3.96
C GLY A 112 -0.85 -5.24 -3.55
N ASP A 113 -1.04 -4.01 -3.06
CA ASP A 113 -2.33 -3.44 -2.67
C ASP A 113 -2.53 -2.01 -3.23
N ALA A 114 -2.15 -1.77 -4.49
CA ALA A 114 -2.27 -0.46 -5.12
C ALA A 114 -3.74 -0.08 -5.40
N HIS A 115 -4.29 0.84 -4.62
CA HIS A 115 -5.63 1.41 -4.82
C HIS A 115 -5.63 2.90 -4.47
N LEU A 116 -6.65 3.68 -4.89
CA LEU A 116 -6.69 5.14 -4.66
C LEU A 116 -6.45 5.53 -3.20
N GLY A 117 -7.04 4.80 -2.25
CA GLY A 117 -6.87 5.04 -0.81
C GLY A 117 -5.52 4.63 -0.22
N ASN A 118 -4.60 4.08 -1.02
CA ASN A 118 -3.25 3.68 -0.61
C ASN A 118 -2.19 4.72 -0.99
N PHE A 119 -2.62 5.92 -1.40
CA PHE A 119 -1.76 7.08 -1.57
C PHE A 119 -2.05 8.11 -0.49
N GLY A 120 -1.03 8.81 -0.01
CA GLY A 120 -1.26 9.88 0.94
C GLY A 120 0.01 10.55 1.44
N PHE A 121 -0.21 11.51 2.33
CA PHE A 121 0.79 12.41 2.83
C PHE A 121 1.53 11.83 4.02
N TYR A 122 2.83 12.12 4.11
CA TYR A 122 3.66 11.91 5.29
C TYR A 122 4.86 12.86 5.26
N ALA A 123 5.57 12.97 6.38
CA ALA A 123 6.75 13.81 6.45
C ALA A 123 8.00 13.07 5.94
N SER A 124 8.77 13.74 5.10
CA SER A 124 10.17 13.38 4.80
C SER A 124 11.06 13.53 6.04
N PRO A 125 12.30 12.99 6.04
CA PRO A 125 13.28 13.25 7.09
C PRO A 125 13.53 14.74 7.33
N GLU A 126 13.47 15.57 6.29
CA GLU A 126 13.60 17.03 6.35
C GLU A 126 12.32 17.74 6.86
N ARG A 127 11.27 16.96 7.16
CA ARG A 127 9.93 17.40 7.57
C ARG A 127 9.10 18.14 6.51
N ASP A 128 9.50 18.06 5.25
CA ASP A 128 8.65 18.42 4.11
C ASP A 128 7.52 17.41 3.95
N LEU A 129 6.33 17.90 3.57
CA LEU A 129 5.18 17.03 3.30
C LEU A 129 5.25 16.47 1.87
N VAL A 130 5.24 15.14 1.75
CA VAL A 130 5.34 14.41 0.48
C VAL A 130 4.11 13.52 0.29
N LEU A 131 3.65 13.37 -0.95
CA LEU A 131 2.61 12.42 -1.35
C LEU A 131 3.24 11.18 -2.00
N ASP A 132 2.93 9.98 -1.49
CA ASP A 132 3.40 8.71 -2.07
C ASP A 132 2.46 7.54 -1.70
N LEU A 133 2.83 6.31 -2.10
CA LEU A 133 2.25 5.07 -1.57
C LEU A 133 2.38 5.01 -0.03
N ASN A 134 1.40 4.42 0.66
CA ASN A 134 1.26 4.53 2.13
C ASN A 134 1.21 3.21 2.92
N ASP A 135 0.85 2.11 2.28
CA ASP A 135 0.73 0.78 2.87
C ASP A 135 1.49 -0.23 2.01
N PHE A 136 2.34 -1.00 2.69
CA PHE A 136 3.32 -1.92 2.10
C PHE A 136 3.20 -3.31 2.72
N ASP A 137 2.12 -3.59 3.46
CA ASP A 137 1.85 -4.89 4.08
C ASP A 137 1.95 -6.01 3.03
N GLU A 138 1.49 -5.77 1.80
CA GLU A 138 1.51 -6.73 0.69
C GLU A 138 2.68 -6.60 -0.27
N ALA A 139 3.59 -5.64 -0.05
CA ALA A 139 4.66 -5.32 -1.00
C ALA A 139 5.60 -6.51 -1.24
N HIS A 140 5.87 -6.81 -2.50
CA HIS A 140 6.62 -8.02 -2.87
C HIS A 140 7.09 -7.93 -4.33
N PRO A 141 8.16 -8.61 -4.76
CA PRO A 141 8.44 -8.83 -6.17
C PRO A 141 7.26 -9.50 -6.86
N GLY A 142 6.71 -8.88 -7.91
CA GLY A 142 5.50 -9.37 -8.56
C GLY A 142 5.27 -8.69 -9.91
N GLY A 143 4.30 -9.17 -10.69
CA GLY A 143 4.00 -8.58 -11.99
C GLY A 143 3.55 -7.12 -11.83
N TRP A 144 4.22 -6.18 -12.50
CA TRP A 144 3.87 -4.75 -12.45
C TRP A 144 2.42 -4.48 -12.90
N GLU A 145 1.86 -5.37 -13.74
CA GLU A 145 0.49 -5.33 -14.21
C GLU A 145 -0.51 -5.49 -13.06
N TRP A 146 -0.12 -6.13 -11.95
CA TRP A 146 -1.03 -6.42 -10.85
C TRP A 146 -1.41 -5.16 -10.10
N ASP A 147 -0.43 -4.33 -9.75
CA ASP A 147 -0.68 -3.03 -9.13
C ASP A 147 -1.49 -2.13 -10.06
N LEU A 148 -1.20 -2.13 -11.36
CA LEU A 148 -1.93 -1.27 -12.29
C LEU A 148 -3.38 -1.74 -12.51
N ARG A 149 -3.62 -3.06 -12.60
CA ARG A 149 -4.98 -3.64 -12.63
C ARG A 149 -5.75 -3.35 -11.34
N ARG A 150 -5.11 -3.49 -10.18
CA ARG A 150 -5.76 -3.19 -8.90
C ARG A 150 -6.09 -1.70 -8.75
N LEU A 151 -5.17 -0.83 -9.16
CA LEU A 151 -5.38 0.61 -9.10
C LEU A 151 -6.52 1.04 -10.02
N THR A 152 -6.53 0.56 -11.27
CA THR A 152 -7.56 0.89 -12.25
C THR A 152 -8.93 0.35 -11.88
N ALA A 153 -9.04 -0.89 -11.37
CA ALA A 153 -10.28 -1.40 -10.80
C ALA A 153 -10.76 -0.52 -9.62
N SER A 154 -9.85 -0.08 -8.74
CA SER A 154 -10.22 0.79 -7.62
C SER A 154 -10.74 2.16 -8.04
N ILE A 155 -10.22 2.71 -9.14
CA ILE A 155 -10.69 3.98 -9.72
C ILE A 155 -12.14 3.83 -10.21
N TRP A 156 -12.44 2.75 -10.92
CA TRP A 156 -13.78 2.50 -11.47
C TRP A 156 -14.81 2.25 -10.35
N VAL A 157 -14.46 1.42 -9.36
CA VAL A 157 -15.33 1.14 -8.21
C VAL A 157 -15.59 2.41 -7.39
N ALA A 158 -14.58 3.24 -7.15
CA ALA A 158 -14.75 4.52 -6.47
C ALA A 158 -15.61 5.49 -7.30
N GLY A 159 -15.41 5.54 -8.62
CA GLY A 159 -16.22 6.35 -9.52
C GLY A 159 -17.71 6.01 -9.46
N ARG A 160 -18.05 4.71 -9.54
CA ARG A 160 -19.44 4.25 -9.37
C ARG A 160 -20.00 4.58 -7.99
N GLN A 161 -19.22 4.39 -6.92
CA GLN A 161 -19.64 4.79 -5.56
C GLN A 161 -19.96 6.29 -5.47
N ASN A 162 -19.22 7.12 -6.21
CA ASN A 162 -19.45 8.56 -6.29
C ASN A 162 -20.45 8.96 -7.40
N SER A 163 -21.22 8.00 -7.95
CA SER A 163 -22.22 8.23 -8.99
C SER A 163 -21.66 8.81 -10.31
N ALA A 164 -20.38 8.59 -10.60
CA ALA A 164 -19.81 8.91 -11.91
C ALA A 164 -20.37 7.97 -12.99
N THR A 165 -20.53 8.48 -14.21
CA THR A 165 -20.94 7.66 -15.35
C THR A 165 -19.81 6.74 -15.81
N GLU A 166 -20.14 5.65 -16.51
CA GLU A 166 -19.13 4.73 -17.04
C GLU A 166 -18.07 5.44 -17.91
N GLY A 167 -18.48 6.43 -18.72
CA GLY A 167 -17.55 7.24 -19.52
C GLY A 167 -16.64 8.15 -18.70
N GLN A 168 -17.10 8.61 -17.53
CA GLN A 168 -16.28 9.36 -16.58
C GLN A 168 -15.28 8.43 -15.86
N CYS A 169 -15.71 7.23 -15.47
CA CYS A 169 -14.82 6.20 -14.92
C CYS A 169 -13.74 5.80 -15.94
N GLU A 170 -14.11 5.61 -17.20
CA GLU A 170 -13.19 5.34 -18.30
C GLU A 170 -12.15 6.47 -18.43
N SER A 171 -12.58 7.73 -18.45
CA SER A 171 -11.69 8.88 -18.56
C SER A 171 -10.67 8.91 -17.40
N ALA A 172 -11.11 8.62 -16.18
CA ALA A 172 -10.23 8.57 -15.01
C ALA A 172 -9.21 7.42 -15.08
N VAL A 173 -9.64 6.22 -15.51
CA VAL A 173 -8.73 5.09 -15.71
C VAL A 173 -7.72 5.35 -16.82
N GLN A 174 -8.16 5.90 -17.95
CA GLN A 174 -7.27 6.25 -19.06
C GLN A 174 -6.24 7.31 -18.62
N SER A 175 -6.65 8.33 -17.86
CA SER A 175 -5.74 9.33 -17.26
C SER A 175 -4.66 8.69 -16.39
N CYS A 176 -5.05 7.77 -15.49
CA CYS A 176 -4.11 7.02 -14.65
C CYS A 176 -3.10 6.24 -15.49
N VAL A 177 -3.56 5.46 -16.47
CA VAL A 177 -2.70 4.55 -17.24
C VAL A 177 -1.81 5.33 -18.21
N ALA A 178 -2.33 6.37 -18.85
CA ALA A 178 -1.57 7.27 -19.70
C ALA A 178 -0.42 7.92 -18.92
N THR A 179 -0.74 8.48 -17.74
CA THR A 179 0.25 9.11 -16.87
C THR A 179 1.30 8.10 -16.38
N TYR A 180 0.87 6.90 -15.98
CA TYR A 180 1.79 5.82 -15.62
C TYR A 180 2.74 5.48 -16.79
N ARG A 181 2.19 5.26 -17.99
CA ARG A 181 2.91 4.91 -19.22
C ARG A 181 3.94 5.98 -19.58
N GLU A 182 3.56 7.25 -19.53
CA GLU A 182 4.43 8.37 -19.85
C GLU A 182 5.53 8.56 -18.82
N HIS A 183 5.16 8.51 -17.54
CA HIS A 183 6.10 8.77 -16.45
C HIS A 183 7.13 7.64 -16.29
N VAL A 184 6.74 6.37 -16.43
CA VAL A 184 7.70 5.25 -16.35
C VAL A 184 8.72 5.30 -17.50
N ARG A 185 8.30 5.76 -18.69
CA ARG A 185 9.19 5.94 -19.84
C ARG A 185 10.17 7.09 -19.60
N TRP A 186 9.66 8.23 -19.13
CA TRP A 186 10.50 9.37 -18.79
C TRP A 186 11.53 9.01 -17.71
N LEU A 187 11.11 8.33 -16.63
CA LEU A 187 11.99 7.85 -15.56
C LEU A 187 13.01 6.83 -16.06
N ALA A 188 12.63 5.97 -17.01
CA ALA A 188 13.56 5.01 -17.61
C ALA A 188 14.64 5.69 -18.47
N GLU A 189 14.47 6.95 -18.85
CA GLU A 189 15.46 7.77 -19.57
C GLU A 189 16.36 8.59 -18.62
N GLN A 190 15.97 8.76 -17.35
CA GLN A 190 16.77 9.49 -16.36
C GLN A 190 18.03 8.72 -15.91
N PRO A 191 19.11 9.42 -15.51
CA PRO A 191 20.24 8.80 -14.82
C PRO A 191 19.79 8.04 -13.56
N LEU A 192 20.39 6.87 -13.30
CA LEU A 192 19.96 5.97 -12.20
C LEU A 192 19.96 6.66 -10.83
N LEU A 193 20.99 7.46 -10.54
CA LEU A 193 21.10 8.18 -9.28
C LEU A 193 20.04 9.29 -9.18
N ALA A 194 19.91 10.14 -10.21
CA ALA A 194 18.93 11.23 -10.24
C ALA A 194 17.48 10.73 -10.06
N ARG A 195 17.14 9.61 -10.69
CA ARG A 195 15.84 8.94 -10.55
C ARG A 195 15.51 8.58 -9.10
N SER A 196 16.53 8.33 -8.27
CA SER A 196 16.35 7.95 -6.86
C SER A 196 15.96 9.14 -5.96
N PHE A 197 16.00 10.37 -6.48
CA PHE A 197 15.59 11.58 -5.78
C PHE A 197 14.26 12.16 -6.26
N GLU A 198 13.62 11.56 -7.26
CA GLU A 198 12.35 12.07 -7.78
C GLU A 198 11.25 11.97 -6.72
N ARG A 199 10.59 13.08 -6.40
CA ARG A 199 9.52 13.15 -5.38
C ARG A 199 8.41 14.08 -5.83
N LEU A 200 7.24 13.90 -5.21
CA LEU A 200 6.07 14.76 -5.39
C LEU A 200 5.77 15.47 -4.06
N ASP A 201 6.34 16.66 -3.90
CA ASP A 201 6.00 17.58 -2.82
C ASP A 201 4.71 18.33 -3.15
N LEU A 202 4.23 19.15 -2.20
CA LEU A 202 2.99 19.90 -2.36
C LEU A 202 3.03 20.89 -3.53
N ASP A 203 4.15 21.58 -3.74
CA ASP A 203 4.25 22.57 -4.81
C ASP A 203 4.12 21.90 -6.19
N ARG A 204 4.83 20.79 -6.40
CA ARG A 204 4.70 19.98 -7.61
C ARG A 204 3.32 19.35 -7.74
N LEU A 205 2.70 18.96 -6.62
CA LEU A 205 1.35 18.40 -6.61
C LEU A 205 0.31 19.45 -7.04
N HIS A 206 0.41 20.69 -6.57
CA HIS A 206 -0.45 21.80 -7.01
C HIS A 206 -0.26 22.14 -8.49
N ALA A 207 0.99 22.07 -8.99
CA ALA A 207 1.28 22.24 -10.41
C ALA A 207 0.74 21.07 -11.27
N THR A 208 0.60 19.88 -10.70
CA THR A 208 0.13 18.68 -11.41
C THR A 208 -1.39 18.57 -11.41
N ALA A 209 -2.06 18.91 -10.31
CA ALA A 209 -3.53 18.96 -10.24
C ALA A 209 -4.03 20.17 -11.04
N SER A 210 -4.95 19.97 -11.98
CA SER A 210 -5.54 21.03 -12.80
C SER A 210 -6.95 21.42 -12.33
N ASP A 211 -7.69 20.48 -11.75
CA ASP A 211 -9.00 20.67 -11.16
C ASP A 211 -8.92 21.43 -9.83
N GLU A 212 -9.69 22.51 -9.72
CA GLU A 212 -9.67 23.41 -8.58
C GLU A 212 -10.24 22.76 -7.31
N SER A 213 -11.25 21.89 -7.44
CA SER A 213 -11.83 21.19 -6.29
C SER A 213 -10.84 20.18 -5.70
N LEU A 214 -10.09 19.48 -6.55
CA LEU A 214 -9.02 18.60 -6.11
C LEU A 214 -7.86 19.37 -5.47
N ARG A 215 -7.43 20.51 -6.04
CA ARG A 215 -6.42 21.37 -5.42
C ARG A 215 -6.83 21.79 -4.01
N HIS A 216 -8.08 22.20 -3.85
CA HIS A 216 -8.61 22.57 -2.53
C HIS A 216 -8.58 21.38 -1.55
N GLU A 217 -8.99 20.18 -1.98
CA GLU A 217 -8.92 18.98 -1.13
C GLU A 217 -7.50 18.58 -0.77
N ILE A 218 -6.55 18.72 -1.71
CA ILE A 218 -5.12 18.50 -1.47
C ILE A 218 -4.61 19.48 -0.41
N THR A 219 -4.91 20.77 -0.53
CA THR A 219 -4.54 21.78 0.49
C THR A 219 -5.12 21.41 1.85
N ARG A 220 -6.43 21.12 1.92
CA ARG A 220 -7.09 20.72 3.18
C ARG A 220 -6.47 19.45 3.78
N ALA A 221 -6.20 18.45 2.96
CA ALA A 221 -5.57 17.21 3.40
C ALA A 221 -4.14 17.47 3.91
N ALA A 222 -3.38 18.33 3.24
CA ALA A 222 -2.03 18.73 3.62
C ALA A 222 -2.00 19.51 4.94
N GLU A 223 -2.90 20.47 5.14
CA GLU A 223 -3.02 21.22 6.40
C GLU A 223 -3.37 20.30 7.57
N ARG A 224 -4.33 19.37 7.36
CA ARG A 224 -4.68 18.35 8.36
C ARG A 224 -3.48 17.44 8.67
N ALA A 225 -2.74 17.02 7.64
CA ALA A 225 -1.55 16.20 7.77
C ALA A 225 -0.46 16.89 8.60
N ARG A 226 -0.14 18.16 8.34
CA ARG A 226 0.85 18.95 9.10
C ARG A 226 0.51 19.07 10.60
N ARG A 227 -0.77 18.97 10.97
CA ARG A 227 -1.22 19.01 12.38
C ARG A 227 -1.11 17.67 13.10
N ARG A 228 -0.90 16.57 12.38
CA ARG A 228 -0.76 15.22 12.93
C ARG A 228 0.72 14.94 13.18
N VAL A 229 1.22 15.38 14.34
CA VAL A 229 2.57 15.09 14.86
C VAL A 229 2.46 14.69 16.33
N SER A 230 3.45 13.97 16.87
CA SER A 230 3.43 13.39 18.24
C SER A 230 3.00 14.40 19.30
N ASP A 231 3.65 15.56 19.35
CA ASP A 231 3.46 16.60 20.39
C ASP A 231 2.04 17.20 20.34
N ARG A 232 1.45 17.29 19.14
CA ARG A 232 0.07 17.78 18.96
C ARG A 232 -0.98 16.69 19.16
N ALA A 233 -0.59 15.40 19.07
CA ALA A 233 -1.47 14.29 19.41
C ALA A 233 -1.61 14.15 20.93
N LEU A 234 -0.58 14.53 21.69
CA LEU A 234 -0.47 14.33 23.13
C LEU A 234 -1.73 14.74 23.94
N PRO A 235 -2.30 15.96 23.83
CA PRO A 235 -3.47 16.32 24.65
C PRO A 235 -4.78 15.60 24.28
N ARG A 236 -4.86 15.04 23.07
CA ARG A 236 -6.06 14.34 22.58
C ARG A 236 -5.96 12.82 22.65
N PHE A 237 -4.74 12.30 22.72
CA PHE A 237 -4.44 10.88 22.72
C PHE A 237 -4.04 10.36 24.08
N THR A 238 -3.83 11.24 25.05
CA THR A 238 -3.42 10.84 26.40
C THR A 238 -4.28 11.49 27.47
N GLU A 239 -4.40 10.79 28.59
CA GLU A 239 -5.04 11.22 29.82
C GLU A 239 -4.05 11.02 30.99
N GLN A 240 -4.27 11.74 32.08
CA GLN A 240 -3.48 11.56 33.30
C GLN A 240 -4.09 10.40 34.09
N GLY A 241 -3.33 9.31 34.25
CA GLY A 241 -3.69 8.18 35.10
C GLY A 241 -2.99 8.21 36.46
N GLU A 242 -3.28 7.22 37.30
CA GLU A 242 -2.70 7.09 38.66
C GLU A 242 -1.17 6.93 38.66
N THR A 243 -0.62 6.27 37.63
CA THR A 243 0.82 5.96 37.51
C THR A 243 1.55 6.86 36.52
N GLY A 244 0.90 7.91 36.02
CA GLY A 244 1.45 8.78 34.99
C GLY A 244 0.55 8.90 33.76
N ARG A 245 1.11 9.43 32.67
CA ARG A 245 0.38 9.66 31.42
C ARG A 245 0.04 8.33 30.75
N ARG A 246 -1.17 8.23 30.21
CA ARG A 246 -1.67 7.03 29.54
C ARG A 246 -2.40 7.37 28.24
N ILE A 247 -2.39 6.48 27.27
CA ILE A 247 -3.16 6.58 26.03
C ILE A 247 -4.65 6.43 26.35
N VAL A 248 -5.49 7.28 25.75
CA VAL A 248 -6.95 7.26 25.92
C VAL A 248 -7.55 5.98 25.32
N GLU A 249 -8.45 5.33 26.06
CA GLU A 249 -9.22 4.20 25.58
C GLU A 249 -10.42 4.62 24.74
N GLU A 250 -10.64 3.90 23.65
CA GLU A 250 -11.79 4.08 22.75
C GLU A 250 -12.21 2.70 22.24
N PRO A 251 -12.78 1.80 23.07
CA PRO A 251 -13.09 0.45 22.64
C PRO A 251 -14.15 0.42 21.52
N PRO A 252 -14.03 -0.46 20.50
CA PRO A 252 -12.97 -1.45 20.31
C PRO A 252 -11.73 -0.92 19.55
N LEU A 253 -11.66 0.37 19.23
CA LEU A 253 -10.64 0.98 18.38
C LEU A 253 -9.28 1.19 19.06
N ILE A 254 -9.28 1.54 20.34
CA ILE A 254 -8.09 1.67 21.19
C ILE A 254 -8.40 0.99 22.52
N THR A 255 -7.62 -0.02 22.87
CA THR A 255 -7.85 -0.83 24.08
C THR A 255 -6.54 -1.04 24.83
N ARG A 256 -6.63 -1.17 26.15
CA ARG A 256 -5.48 -1.54 26.99
C ARG A 256 -4.93 -2.90 26.61
N VAL A 257 -3.63 -3.06 26.81
CA VAL A 257 -2.95 -4.35 26.83
C VAL A 257 -2.68 -4.76 28.26
N SER A 258 -2.46 -6.05 28.51
CA SER A 258 -2.01 -6.52 29.83
C SER A 258 -0.59 -6.01 30.14
N GLU A 259 -0.24 -5.91 31.42
CA GLU A 259 1.12 -5.52 31.83
C GLU A 259 2.20 -6.44 31.26
N ALA A 260 1.94 -7.75 31.23
CA ALA A 260 2.85 -8.72 30.62
C ALA A 260 3.02 -8.50 29.11
N GLU A 261 1.93 -8.19 28.38
CA GLU A 261 2.00 -7.88 26.95
C GLU A 261 2.73 -6.55 26.69
N ALA A 262 2.51 -5.53 27.53
CA ALA A 262 3.25 -4.27 27.46
C ALA A 262 4.76 -4.48 27.66
N GLU A 263 5.14 -5.30 28.63
CA GLU A 263 6.55 -5.62 28.91
C GLU A 263 7.20 -6.36 27.73
N HIS A 264 6.53 -7.36 27.16
CA HIS A 264 7.04 -8.05 25.96
C HIS A 264 7.19 -7.11 24.76
N LEU A 265 6.26 -6.18 24.57
CA LEU A 265 6.35 -5.16 23.51
C LEU A 265 7.49 -4.18 23.76
N ALA A 266 7.71 -3.76 25.01
CA ALA A 266 8.82 -2.90 25.41
C ALA A 266 10.17 -3.60 25.18
N ALA A 267 10.34 -4.84 25.62
CA ALA A 267 11.54 -5.64 25.35
C ALA A 267 11.80 -5.84 23.85
N GLY A 268 10.73 -6.01 23.05
CA GLY A 268 10.85 -6.07 21.59
C GLY A 268 11.35 -4.78 20.96
N LEU A 269 11.10 -3.62 21.57
CA LEU A 269 11.61 -2.34 21.07
C LEU A 269 13.13 -2.22 21.20
N ASP A 270 13.75 -2.89 22.17
CA ASP A 270 15.21 -2.95 22.28
C ASP A 270 15.85 -3.66 21.08
N GLU A 271 15.26 -4.77 20.61
CA GLU A 271 15.70 -5.44 19.37
C GLU A 271 15.51 -4.52 18.16
N TYR A 272 14.37 -3.82 18.09
CA TYR A 272 14.08 -2.89 17.00
C TYR A 272 15.11 -1.76 16.87
N LEU A 273 15.66 -1.24 17.97
CA LEU A 273 16.71 -0.21 17.92
C LEU A 273 17.94 -0.66 17.11
N THR A 274 18.25 -1.96 17.10
CA THR A 274 19.37 -2.52 16.32
C THR A 274 19.12 -2.52 14.80
N THR A 275 17.87 -2.33 14.38
CA THR A 275 17.47 -2.29 12.96
C THR A 275 17.54 -0.89 12.35
N LEU A 276 17.64 0.15 13.19
CA LEU A 276 17.68 1.54 12.76
C LEU A 276 19.09 1.99 12.33
N PRO A 277 19.21 3.01 11.47
CA PRO A 277 20.48 3.71 11.28
C PRO A 277 21.03 4.23 12.61
N SER A 278 22.34 4.12 12.81
CA SER A 278 23.00 4.34 14.12
C SER A 278 22.67 5.67 14.81
N HIS A 279 22.54 6.76 14.05
CA HIS A 279 22.19 8.07 14.59
C HIS A 279 20.73 8.15 15.05
N TRP A 280 19.80 7.52 14.33
CA TRP A 280 18.39 7.43 14.73
C TRP A 280 18.20 6.49 15.93
N ALA A 281 18.94 5.37 15.96
CA ALA A 281 18.96 4.47 17.11
C ALA A 281 19.41 5.21 18.37
N ARG A 282 20.51 5.98 18.28
CA ARG A 282 21.04 6.78 19.40
C ARG A 282 20.03 7.83 19.89
N LEU A 283 19.35 8.52 18.98
CA LEU A 283 18.31 9.49 19.31
C LEU A 283 17.15 8.80 20.03
N LEU A 284 16.61 7.71 19.47
CA LEU A 284 15.44 7.05 20.02
C LEU A 284 15.72 6.33 21.35
N SER A 285 16.96 5.89 21.57
CA SER A 285 17.41 5.31 22.86
C SER A 285 17.40 6.33 24.01
N GLY A 286 17.22 7.63 23.73
CA GLY A 286 17.01 8.65 24.75
C GLY A 286 15.56 8.73 25.27
N TYR A 287 14.63 8.00 24.65
CA TYR A 287 13.23 7.94 25.05
C TYR A 287 12.94 6.68 25.87
N THR A 288 12.00 6.78 26.82
CA THR A 288 11.52 5.67 27.65
C THR A 288 10.07 5.37 27.31
N VAL A 289 9.70 4.08 27.25
CA VAL A 289 8.29 3.66 27.06
C VAL A 289 7.46 4.01 28.30
N VAL A 290 6.35 4.71 28.09
CA VAL A 290 5.44 5.16 29.15
C VAL A 290 4.13 4.38 29.15
N ASP A 291 3.55 4.14 27.97
CA ASP A 291 2.30 3.39 27.85
C ASP A 291 2.18 2.70 26.50
N VAL A 292 1.40 1.63 26.47
CA VAL A 292 1.13 0.83 25.27
C VAL A 292 -0.36 0.56 25.16
N ALA A 293 -0.90 0.78 23.97
CA ALA A 293 -2.30 0.46 23.68
C ALA A 293 -2.42 -0.31 22.37
N HIS A 294 -3.31 -1.31 22.34
CA HIS A 294 -3.71 -1.95 21.10
C HIS A 294 -4.59 -0.98 20.29
N LYS A 295 -4.40 -0.94 18.97
CA LYS A 295 -5.12 -0.04 18.06
C LYS A 295 -5.59 -0.75 16.79
N VAL A 296 -6.89 -0.62 16.50
CA VAL A 296 -7.47 -1.07 15.22
C VAL A 296 -7.07 -0.12 14.09
N VAL A 297 -6.59 -0.66 12.98
CA VAL A 297 -6.10 0.11 11.82
C VAL A 297 -6.65 -0.42 10.48
N GLY A 298 -6.91 0.49 9.54
CA GLY A 298 -7.24 0.17 8.15
C GLY A 298 -8.57 -0.56 7.94
N VAL A 299 -8.74 -1.18 6.77
CA VAL A 299 -9.84 -2.13 6.47
C VAL A 299 -9.26 -3.53 6.35
N GLY A 300 -8.27 -3.72 5.46
CA GLY A 300 -7.57 -5.00 5.28
C GLY A 300 -6.82 -5.49 6.53
N SER A 301 -6.26 -4.58 7.33
CA SER A 301 -5.47 -4.93 8.52
C SER A 301 -6.31 -5.08 9.81
N VAL A 302 -7.64 -4.90 9.79
CA VAL A 302 -8.47 -5.01 11.00
C VAL A 302 -8.38 -6.43 11.59
N GLY A 303 -8.11 -6.53 12.88
CA GLY A 303 -7.87 -7.81 13.56
C GLY A 303 -6.44 -8.34 13.42
N LEU A 304 -5.55 -7.67 12.67
CA LEU A 304 -4.11 -7.84 12.89
C LEU A 304 -3.70 -7.05 14.13
N ARG A 305 -2.69 -7.54 14.83
CA ARG A 305 -2.16 -6.87 16.02
C ARG A 305 -1.45 -5.59 15.59
N ALA A 306 -1.93 -4.47 16.09
CA ALA A 306 -1.29 -3.18 15.94
C ALA A 306 -1.28 -2.49 17.30
N TYR A 307 -0.14 -1.93 17.66
CA TYR A 307 0.06 -1.26 18.94
C TYR A 307 0.54 0.16 18.71
N VAL A 308 0.13 1.07 19.58
CA VAL A 308 0.67 2.42 19.71
C VAL A 308 1.45 2.45 21.02
N VAL A 309 2.69 2.91 20.95
CA VAL A 309 3.58 3.03 22.11
C VAL A 309 3.89 4.50 22.31
N LEU A 310 3.59 5.02 23.49
CA LEU A 310 3.99 6.36 23.92
C LEU A 310 5.38 6.28 24.54
N CYS A 311 6.33 7.02 23.97
CA CYS A 311 7.65 7.19 24.56
C CYS A 311 7.87 8.65 24.97
N GLU A 312 8.55 8.86 26.09
CA GLU A 312 8.88 10.17 26.67
C GLU A 312 10.39 10.34 26.78
N GLY A 313 10.89 11.51 26.38
CA GLY A 313 12.30 11.85 26.31
C GLY A 313 12.76 12.68 27.50
N SER A 314 13.40 13.82 27.22
CA SER A 314 14.06 14.64 28.26
C SER A 314 13.08 15.47 29.11
N SER A 315 11.83 15.60 28.68
CA SER A 315 10.78 16.31 29.39
C SER A 315 9.40 15.69 29.09
N ALA A 316 8.41 16.04 29.91
CA ALA A 316 7.04 15.56 29.72
C ALA A 316 6.38 16.03 28.40
N ASP A 317 6.94 16.99 27.69
CA ASP A 317 6.42 17.44 26.38
C ASP A 317 7.26 16.89 25.20
N ASP A 318 8.41 16.29 25.49
CA ASP A 318 9.28 15.63 24.51
C ASP A 318 8.81 14.19 24.30
N VAL A 319 7.90 13.98 23.35
CA VAL A 319 7.27 12.67 23.14
C VAL A 319 7.39 12.15 21.71
N VAL A 320 7.46 10.84 21.59
CA VAL A 320 7.34 10.12 20.32
C VAL A 320 6.31 9.02 20.46
N PHE A 321 5.36 8.98 19.54
CA PHE A 321 4.48 7.82 19.41
C PHE A 321 5.05 6.87 18.35
N LEU A 322 5.32 5.62 18.73
CA LEU A 322 5.64 4.55 17.80
C LEU A 322 4.40 3.71 17.50
N GLN A 323 4.41 3.05 16.35
CA GLN A 323 3.41 2.07 15.96
C GLN A 323 4.09 0.77 15.55
N LEU A 324 3.74 -0.31 16.24
CA LEU A 324 4.09 -1.68 15.84
C LEU A 324 2.92 -2.24 15.05
N LYS A 325 3.15 -2.73 13.84
CA LYS A 325 2.16 -3.44 13.02
C LYS A 325 2.63 -4.85 12.76
N GLN A 326 1.77 -5.83 13.07
CA GLN A 326 2.04 -7.23 12.77
C GLN A 326 2.21 -7.41 11.27
N ALA A 327 3.37 -7.92 10.86
CA ALA A 327 3.67 -8.27 9.48
C ALA A 327 3.33 -9.74 9.23
N ARG A 328 2.57 -10.01 8.18
CA ARG A 328 2.28 -11.37 7.72
C ARG A 328 2.97 -11.62 6.39
N ARG A 329 2.95 -12.88 5.96
CA ARG A 329 3.32 -13.25 4.61
C ARG A 329 2.40 -12.55 3.62
N SER A 330 2.97 -11.89 2.61
CA SER A 330 2.20 -11.19 1.57
C SER A 330 1.31 -12.17 0.79
N VAL A 331 0.10 -11.75 0.44
CA VAL A 331 -0.85 -12.49 -0.40
C VAL A 331 -0.31 -12.71 -1.81
N VAL A 332 0.62 -11.87 -2.26
CA VAL A 332 1.32 -11.99 -3.55
C VAL A 332 2.34 -13.13 -3.50
N ALA A 333 2.99 -13.34 -2.35
CA ALA A 333 4.13 -14.24 -2.22
C ALA A 333 3.86 -15.67 -2.69
N ARG A 334 2.66 -16.21 -2.39
CA ARG A 334 2.27 -17.58 -2.76
C ARG A 334 2.28 -17.83 -4.27
N PHE A 335 2.01 -16.81 -5.08
CA PHE A 335 2.00 -16.90 -6.54
C PHE A 335 3.36 -16.63 -7.17
N VAL A 336 4.30 -16.11 -6.39
CA VAL A 336 5.64 -15.75 -6.87
C VAL A 336 6.62 -16.88 -6.58
N HIS A 337 6.56 -17.46 -5.38
CA HIS A 337 7.54 -18.47 -4.95
C HIS A 337 6.96 -19.63 -4.12
N GLY A 338 5.64 -19.83 -4.13
CA GLY A 338 5.00 -20.93 -3.40
C GLY A 338 5.37 -20.86 -1.92
N GLU A 339 5.53 -21.97 -1.22
CA GLU A 339 5.83 -21.97 0.23
C GLU A 339 7.28 -21.58 0.60
N SER A 340 8.09 -21.13 -0.35
CA SER A 340 9.47 -20.74 -0.07
C SER A 340 9.55 -19.52 0.85
N ALA A 341 10.36 -19.60 1.90
CA ALA A 341 10.69 -18.42 2.71
C ALA A 341 11.78 -17.59 1.99
N TRP A 342 11.37 -16.62 1.17
CA TRP A 342 12.30 -15.64 0.57
C TRP A 342 12.76 -14.56 1.57
N HIS A 343 12.08 -14.45 2.70
CA HIS A 343 12.35 -13.48 3.74
C HIS A 343 12.38 -14.17 5.09
N ASP A 344 13.49 -14.01 5.81
CA ASP A 344 13.63 -14.51 7.18
C ASP A 344 12.64 -13.81 8.14
N HIS A 345 12.30 -12.55 7.84
CA HIS A 345 11.42 -11.73 8.67
C HIS A 345 10.46 -10.87 7.82
N GLN A 346 9.15 -11.01 8.03
CA GLN A 346 8.10 -10.28 7.31
C GLN A 346 8.06 -8.79 7.64
N GLY A 347 8.40 -8.40 8.87
CA GLY A 347 8.60 -6.98 9.23
C GLY A 347 9.71 -6.33 8.38
N ARG A 348 10.89 -6.96 8.32
CA ARG A 348 11.98 -6.57 7.43
C ARG A 348 11.57 -6.49 5.96
N ARG A 349 10.80 -7.47 5.45
CA ARG A 349 10.24 -7.42 4.08
C ARG A 349 9.48 -6.11 3.83
N VAL A 350 8.55 -5.77 4.73
CA VAL A 350 7.74 -4.54 4.60
C VAL A 350 8.63 -3.31 4.60
N VAL A 351 9.61 -3.23 5.51
CA VAL A 351 10.54 -2.10 5.60
C VAL A 351 11.39 -1.93 4.35
N GLU A 352 12.06 -3.00 3.89
CA GLU A 352 12.94 -2.96 2.72
C GLU A 352 12.17 -2.58 1.45
N TYR A 353 10.94 -3.09 1.29
CA TYR A 353 10.13 -2.79 0.11
C TYR A 353 9.43 -1.44 0.17
N GLN A 354 9.09 -0.95 1.35
CA GLN A 354 8.69 0.44 1.53
C GLN A 354 9.82 1.39 1.10
N GLN A 355 11.06 1.15 1.54
CA GLN A 355 12.23 1.96 1.14
C GLN A 355 12.56 1.85 -0.35
N ALA A 356 12.28 0.70 -0.98
CA ALA A 356 12.48 0.50 -2.41
C ALA A 356 11.45 1.29 -3.24
N LEU A 357 10.18 1.29 -2.82
CA LEU A 357 9.08 1.93 -3.53
C LEU A 357 8.95 3.44 -3.25
N GLN A 358 9.18 3.87 -2.01
CA GLN A 358 9.13 5.28 -1.63
C GLN A 358 10.45 5.99 -1.91
N THR A 359 10.38 7.28 -2.23
CA THR A 359 11.59 8.09 -2.40
C THR A 359 12.22 8.47 -1.07
N VAL A 360 11.37 8.84 -0.13
CA VAL A 360 11.72 9.14 1.25
C VAL A 360 10.81 8.32 2.13
N SER A 361 11.35 7.72 3.19
CA SER A 361 10.60 6.94 4.16
C SER A 361 10.84 7.49 5.56
N ASP A 362 10.02 7.04 6.51
CA ASP A 362 10.17 7.36 7.91
C ASP A 362 11.58 6.95 8.41
N PRO A 363 12.36 7.85 9.02
CA PRO A 363 13.67 7.53 9.57
C PRO A 363 13.64 6.48 10.70
N LEU A 364 12.51 6.34 11.39
CA LEU A 364 12.30 5.37 12.46
C LEU A 364 11.59 4.09 11.96
N LEU A 365 11.69 3.79 10.66
CA LEU A 365 11.15 2.57 10.08
C LEU A 365 12.11 1.40 10.36
N GLY A 366 11.66 0.42 11.15
CA GLY A 366 12.42 -0.77 11.52
C GLY A 366 11.52 -1.98 11.77
N TRP A 367 12.04 -3.04 12.38
CA TRP A 367 11.28 -4.27 12.66
C TRP A 367 11.74 -4.95 13.95
N THR A 368 10.89 -5.83 14.49
CA THR A 368 11.17 -6.62 15.70
C THR A 368 10.33 -7.89 15.74
N THR A 369 10.72 -8.87 16.57
CA THR A 369 9.92 -10.04 16.92
C THR A 369 9.47 -9.95 18.38
N VAL A 370 8.16 -10.11 18.61
CA VAL A 370 7.57 -10.16 19.95
C VAL A 370 6.76 -11.45 20.08
N GLU A 371 7.12 -12.30 21.04
CA GLU A 371 6.48 -13.61 21.28
C GLU A 371 6.33 -14.45 20.00
N GLY A 372 7.38 -14.52 19.18
CA GLY A 372 7.38 -15.26 17.92
C GLY A 372 6.56 -14.63 16.78
N ARG A 373 5.97 -13.45 17.00
CA ARG A 373 5.26 -12.68 15.98
C ARG A 373 6.15 -11.57 15.44
N GLN A 374 6.14 -11.39 14.13
CA GLN A 374 6.99 -10.44 13.42
C GLN A 374 6.26 -9.12 13.22
N TYR A 375 6.90 -8.01 13.55
CA TYR A 375 6.35 -6.66 13.44
C TYR A 375 7.28 -5.77 12.63
N TYR A 376 6.70 -4.78 11.95
CA TYR A 376 7.44 -3.57 11.59
C TYR A 376 7.02 -2.42 12.49
N VAL A 377 7.96 -1.51 12.74
CA VAL A 377 7.83 -0.37 13.65
C VAL A 377 8.02 0.91 12.85
N ARG A 378 7.22 1.93 13.14
CA ARG A 378 7.31 3.27 12.52
C ARG A 378 6.78 4.33 13.46
N GLN A 379 6.98 5.62 13.15
CA GLN A 379 6.30 6.71 13.83
C GLN A 379 4.78 6.63 13.60
N PHE A 380 4.03 6.70 14.70
CA PHE A 380 2.59 6.86 14.64
C PHE A 380 2.26 8.30 14.26
N ARG A 381 1.49 8.47 13.17
CA ARG A 381 1.05 9.78 12.66
C ARG A 381 2.24 10.73 12.36
N ASN A 382 3.20 10.30 11.54
CA ASN A 382 4.23 11.19 10.98
C ASN A 382 3.67 12.09 9.86
N MET A 383 2.89 13.11 10.22
CA MET A 383 2.12 13.94 9.29
C MET A 383 1.23 13.13 8.36
N LYS A 384 0.69 12.01 8.85
CA LYS A 384 -0.04 11.07 8.00
C LYS A 384 -1.38 11.66 7.54
N GLY A 385 -1.56 11.79 6.23
CA GLY A 385 -2.78 12.28 5.58
C GLY A 385 -3.18 11.45 4.37
N ALA A 386 -4.41 11.62 3.90
CA ALA A 386 -4.89 11.06 2.64
C ALA A 386 -5.90 12.04 2.03
N VAL A 387 -6.01 12.04 0.70
CA VAL A 387 -7.07 12.77 -0.01
C VAL A 387 -8.37 11.97 0.19
N PRO A 388 -9.45 12.57 0.69
CA PRO A 388 -10.75 11.90 0.76
C PRO A 388 -11.22 11.50 -0.64
N ILE A 389 -11.66 10.26 -0.79
CA ILE A 389 -12.11 9.72 -2.07
C ILE A 389 -13.63 9.82 -2.21
N ASP A 390 -14.32 9.76 -1.08
CA ASP A 390 -15.76 9.92 -1.03
C ASP A 390 -16.16 11.30 -1.55
N ASN A 391 -17.16 11.32 -2.44
CA ASN A 391 -17.70 12.55 -3.04
C ASN A 391 -16.73 13.34 -3.94
N LEU A 392 -15.65 12.73 -4.43
CA LEU A 392 -14.86 13.34 -5.51
C LEU A 392 -15.71 13.49 -6.77
N SER A 393 -15.68 14.68 -7.37
CA SER A 393 -16.27 14.91 -8.69
C SER A 393 -15.56 14.07 -9.76
N ALA A 394 -16.21 13.82 -10.90
CA ALA A 394 -15.60 13.08 -12.01
C ALA A 394 -14.28 13.70 -12.52
N ALA A 395 -14.21 15.04 -12.57
CA ALA A 395 -13.01 15.77 -12.96
C ALA A 395 -11.90 15.60 -11.91
N ALA A 396 -12.23 15.78 -10.63
CA ALA A 396 -11.27 15.57 -9.53
C ALA A 396 -10.76 14.13 -9.46
N LEU A 397 -11.64 13.14 -9.71
CA LEU A 397 -11.25 11.73 -9.79
C LEU A 397 -10.27 11.49 -10.94
N THR A 398 -10.52 12.10 -12.11
CA THR A 398 -9.65 11.96 -13.29
C THR A 398 -8.25 12.52 -13.03
N ASP A 399 -8.15 13.70 -12.43
CA ASP A 399 -6.88 14.32 -12.07
C ASP A 399 -6.15 13.53 -10.98
N TYR A 400 -6.87 13.10 -9.93
CA TYR A 400 -6.28 12.33 -8.85
C TYR A 400 -5.79 10.95 -9.32
N ALA A 401 -6.55 10.29 -10.20
CA ALA A 401 -6.16 9.05 -10.85
C ALA A 401 -4.85 9.21 -11.66
N GLY A 402 -4.69 10.33 -12.37
CA GLY A 402 -3.43 10.69 -13.04
C GLY A 402 -2.25 10.80 -12.07
N ILE A 403 -2.44 11.50 -10.95
CA ILE A 403 -1.43 11.62 -9.88
C ILE A 403 -1.06 10.25 -9.30
N CYS A 404 -2.04 9.39 -9.01
CA CYS A 404 -1.78 8.02 -8.55
C CYS A 404 -0.99 7.20 -9.58
N GLY A 405 -1.34 7.31 -10.87
CA GLY A 405 -0.62 6.67 -11.96
C GLY A 405 0.85 7.11 -12.05
N ARG A 406 1.11 8.42 -11.89
CA ARG A 406 2.47 8.98 -11.79
C ARG A 406 3.24 8.38 -10.62
N LEU A 407 2.66 8.37 -9.42
CA LEU A 407 3.33 7.87 -8.21
C LEU A 407 3.62 6.37 -8.28
N LEU A 408 2.71 5.58 -8.85
CA LEU A 408 2.92 4.15 -9.06
C LEU A 408 4.05 3.89 -10.07
N ALA A 409 4.09 4.66 -11.18
CA ALA A 409 5.18 4.58 -12.15
C ALA A 409 6.53 4.91 -11.51
N LYS A 410 6.56 5.90 -10.61
CA LYS A 410 7.74 6.25 -9.84
C LYS A 410 8.19 5.10 -8.94
N GLY A 411 7.28 4.53 -8.14
CA GLY A 411 7.59 3.39 -7.27
C GLY A 411 8.17 2.20 -8.05
N HIS A 412 7.52 1.78 -9.13
CA HIS A 412 8.05 0.71 -9.98
C HIS A 412 9.40 1.05 -10.60
N ALA A 413 9.59 2.29 -11.08
CA ALA A 413 10.83 2.67 -11.75
C ALA A 413 12.05 2.68 -10.82
N ARG A 414 11.86 2.91 -9.51
CA ARG A 414 12.94 2.89 -8.50
C ARG A 414 13.51 1.50 -8.27
N THR A 415 12.73 0.46 -8.54
CA THR A 415 13.10 -0.92 -8.25
C THR A 415 13.83 -1.53 -9.46
N SER A 416 13.21 -2.46 -10.18
CA SER A 416 13.76 -3.11 -11.37
C SER A 416 12.84 -2.92 -12.58
N GLY A 417 13.37 -3.16 -13.77
CA GLY A 417 12.53 -3.29 -14.97
C GLY A 417 11.96 -2.00 -15.58
N ALA A 418 12.22 -0.80 -15.07
CA ALA A 418 11.71 0.47 -15.63
C ALA A 418 11.83 0.58 -17.16
N SER A 419 13.02 0.28 -17.73
CA SER A 419 13.24 0.30 -19.19
C SER A 419 12.47 -0.81 -19.93
N MET A 420 12.29 -1.99 -19.32
CA MET A 420 11.50 -3.07 -19.89
C MET A 420 10.01 -2.71 -19.88
N ILE A 421 9.50 -2.18 -18.76
CA ILE A 421 8.13 -1.66 -18.65
C ILE A 421 7.94 -0.56 -19.70
N GLY A 422 8.80 0.46 -19.74
CA GLY A 422 8.76 1.53 -20.73
C GLY A 422 8.75 1.05 -22.18
N GLY A 423 9.55 0.01 -22.49
CA GLY A 423 9.57 -0.66 -23.78
C GLY A 423 8.29 -1.42 -24.10
N TYR A 424 7.69 -2.06 -23.10
CA TYR A 424 6.43 -2.81 -23.23
C TYR A 424 5.23 -1.88 -23.37
N VAL A 425 5.05 -0.89 -22.49
CA VAL A 425 3.87 -0.01 -22.48
C VAL A 425 3.74 0.79 -23.78
N GLY A 426 4.86 1.25 -24.36
CA GLY A 426 4.85 1.93 -25.66
C GLY A 426 4.38 3.38 -25.60
N LYS A 427 4.14 3.98 -26.77
CA LYS A 427 3.68 5.38 -26.89
C LYS A 427 2.18 5.51 -27.18
N SER A 428 1.56 4.45 -27.71
CA SER A 428 0.13 4.43 -28.00
C SER A 428 -0.70 4.17 -26.75
N ASP A 429 -1.93 4.64 -26.79
CA ASP A 429 -3.03 4.46 -25.82
C ASP A 429 -3.56 3.02 -25.70
N THR A 430 -3.02 2.07 -26.47
CA THR A 430 -3.49 0.68 -26.49
C THR A 430 -3.54 0.02 -25.10
N LEU A 431 -2.60 0.38 -24.21
CA LEU A 431 -2.60 -0.11 -22.83
C LEU A 431 -3.69 0.58 -22.00
N ASP A 432 -3.87 1.88 -22.20
CA ASP A 432 -4.81 2.75 -21.53
C ASP A 432 -6.25 2.26 -21.80
N VAL A 433 -6.58 1.99 -23.06
CA VAL A 433 -7.85 1.38 -23.49
C VAL A 433 -8.02 -0.04 -22.94
N ALA A 434 -6.97 -0.86 -22.96
CA ALA A 434 -7.05 -2.22 -22.45
C ALA A 434 -7.37 -2.23 -20.94
N LEU A 435 -6.66 -1.45 -20.14
CA LEU A 435 -6.88 -1.42 -18.70
C LEU A 435 -8.17 -0.69 -18.30
N SER A 436 -8.69 0.22 -19.12
CA SER A 436 -10.07 0.73 -19.00
C SER A 436 -11.08 -0.43 -19.09
N ARG A 437 -10.97 -1.29 -20.11
CA ARG A 437 -11.85 -2.47 -20.27
C ARG A 437 -11.72 -3.46 -19.11
N PHE A 438 -10.50 -3.71 -18.63
CA PHE A 438 -10.28 -4.56 -17.46
C PHE A 438 -10.94 -3.97 -16.22
N ALA A 439 -10.72 -2.67 -15.95
CA ALA A 439 -11.24 -2.00 -14.78
C ALA A 439 -12.76 -2.03 -14.72
N HIS A 440 -13.43 -1.82 -15.86
CA HIS A 440 -14.88 -1.95 -15.97
C HIS A 440 -15.35 -3.37 -15.61
N ALA A 441 -14.81 -4.39 -16.27
CA ALA A 441 -15.20 -5.78 -16.04
C ALA A 441 -14.90 -6.26 -14.61
N TYR A 442 -13.81 -5.76 -14.02
CA TYR A 442 -13.41 -6.10 -12.66
C TYR A 442 -14.20 -5.31 -11.61
N ALA A 443 -14.69 -4.10 -11.92
CA ALA A 443 -15.65 -3.39 -11.07
C ALA A 443 -16.94 -4.20 -10.93
N ASP A 444 -17.47 -4.74 -12.04
CA ASP A 444 -18.63 -5.63 -11.99
C ASP A 444 -18.35 -6.89 -11.15
N GLN A 445 -17.12 -7.44 -11.24
CA GLN A 445 -16.73 -8.57 -10.40
C GLN A 445 -16.68 -8.21 -8.92
N THR A 446 -16.12 -7.05 -8.60
CA THR A 446 -16.02 -6.54 -7.22
C THR A 446 -17.41 -6.35 -6.60
N GLU A 447 -18.36 -5.81 -7.36
CA GLU A 447 -19.75 -5.64 -6.92
C GLU A 447 -20.46 -6.98 -6.70
N ARG A 448 -20.25 -7.98 -7.58
CA ARG A 448 -20.78 -9.34 -7.38
C ARG A 448 -20.19 -10.03 -6.15
N ASP A 449 -18.89 -9.87 -5.93
CA ASP A 449 -18.20 -10.44 -4.78
C ASP A 449 -18.62 -9.76 -3.47
N HIS A 450 -18.81 -8.44 -3.49
CA HIS A 450 -19.37 -7.68 -2.38
C HIS A 450 -20.81 -8.11 -2.06
N ALA A 451 -21.66 -8.30 -3.06
CA ALA A 451 -23.01 -8.83 -2.86
C ALA A 451 -22.98 -10.23 -2.22
N THR A 452 -22.04 -11.09 -2.63
CA THR A 452 -21.82 -12.41 -2.04
C THR A 452 -21.42 -12.32 -0.56
N LEU A 453 -20.53 -11.39 -0.20
CA LEU A 453 -20.18 -11.10 1.20
C LEU A 453 -21.41 -10.64 2.00
N VAL A 454 -22.17 -9.69 1.47
CA VAL A 454 -23.37 -9.14 2.13
C VAL A 454 -24.41 -10.25 2.36
N ASP A 455 -24.63 -11.13 1.39
CA ASP A 455 -25.56 -12.25 1.54
C ASP A 455 -25.06 -13.30 2.54
N ALA A 456 -23.74 -13.55 2.60
CA ALA A 456 -23.15 -14.41 3.63
C ALA A 456 -23.36 -13.84 5.04
N VAL A 457 -23.24 -12.52 5.22
CA VAL A 457 -23.55 -11.83 6.47
C VAL A 457 -25.03 -11.97 6.83
N LYS A 458 -25.94 -11.70 5.89
CA LYS A 458 -27.40 -11.85 6.11
C LYS A 458 -27.80 -13.27 6.51
N ARG A 459 -27.11 -14.28 5.98
CA ARG A 459 -27.32 -15.70 6.31
C ARG A 459 -26.59 -16.15 7.58
N GLY A 460 -25.90 -15.25 8.28
CA GLY A 460 -25.16 -15.56 9.51
C GLY A 460 -23.89 -16.38 9.32
N LYS A 461 -23.38 -16.51 8.09
CA LYS A 461 -22.13 -17.26 7.80
C LYS A 461 -20.87 -16.50 8.22
N LEU A 462 -20.94 -15.16 8.26
CA LEU A 462 -19.85 -14.30 8.71
C LEU A 462 -20.39 -13.35 9.78
N PRO A 463 -19.69 -13.19 10.92
CA PRO A 463 -20.12 -12.23 11.93
C PRO A 463 -19.82 -10.82 11.41
N CYS A 464 -20.70 -9.87 11.72
CA CYS A 464 -20.61 -8.49 11.23
C CYS A 464 -21.06 -7.54 12.33
N GLU A 465 -20.27 -6.50 12.57
CA GLU A 465 -20.71 -5.32 13.31
C GLU A 465 -21.18 -4.28 12.29
N PRO A 466 -22.38 -3.69 12.43
CA PRO A 466 -22.84 -2.66 11.51
C PRO A 466 -21.83 -1.50 11.47
N PRO A 467 -21.53 -0.93 10.29
CA PRO A 467 -20.63 0.21 10.21
C PRO A 467 -21.20 1.37 11.03
N THR A 468 -20.41 1.88 11.98
CA THR A 468 -20.67 3.11 12.73
C THR A 468 -20.58 4.34 11.86
#